data_AF-A0A5A9Z0M4-F1
#
_entry.id   AF-A0A5A9Z0M4-F1
#
_cell.length_a   1.000
_cell.length_b   1.000
_cell.length_c   1.000
_cell.angle_alpha   90.00
_cell.angle_beta   90.00
_cell.angle_gamma   90.00
#
_symmetry.space_group_name_H-M   'P 1'
#
loop_
_entity.id
_entity.type
_entity.pdbx_description
1 polymer ?
#
loop_
_entity_poly.entity_id
_entity_poly.type
_entity_poly.pdbx_seq_one_letter_code
_entity_poly.pdbx_strand_id
1 'polypeptide(L)' 'MDWKNKIIELIATGMTQAQIAQESGVSQPTIAGLVAGDQRDMRWANGHRLLALHRRVMRAKKTPDAKEVAHD' A
#
# COMPACT_ATOMS: atom_id res chain seq x y z
N MET A 1 3.32 10.46 10.05
CA MET A 1 2.91 9.06 9.75
C MET A 1 4.05 8.37 9.02
N ASP A 2 4.14 7.04 9.07
CA ASP A 2 5.17 6.30 8.33
C ASP A 2 4.69 5.91 6.93
N TRP A 3 4.70 6.87 6.02
CA TRP A 3 4.20 6.71 4.66
C TRP A 3 5.02 5.71 3.85
N LYS A 4 6.34 5.75 4.02
CA LYS A 4 7.28 4.86 3.33
C LYS A 4 6.97 3.40 3.64
N ASN A 5 6.83 3.05 4.92
CA ASN A 5 6.52 1.67 5.29
C ASN A 5 5.16 1.20 4.76
N LYS A 6 4.15 2.07 4.72
CA LYS A 6 2.85 1.72 4.13
C LYS A 6 2.94 1.43 2.62
N ILE A 7 3.76 2.19 1.90
CA ILE A 7 4.00 1.95 0.46
C ILE A 7 4.81 0.66 0.26
N ILE A 8 5.83 0.41 1.08
CA ILE A 8 6.63 -0.84 1.02
C ILE A 8 5.74 -2.06 1.28
N GLU A 9 4.84 -1.99 2.26
CA GLU A 9 3.87 -3.07 2.54
C GLU A 9 2.98 -3.34 1.31
N LEU A 10 2.48 -2.31 0.62
CA LEU A 10 1.72 -2.45 -0.62
C LEU A 10 2.56 -3.06 -1.76
N ILE A 11 3.84 -2.66 -1.89
CA ILE A 11 4.74 -3.27 -2.87
C ILE A 11 4.94 -4.75 -2.58
N ALA A 12 5.04 -5.14 -1.30
CA ALA A 12 5.12 -6.52 -0.86
C ALA A 12 3.83 -7.34 -1.08
N THR A 13 2.76 -6.73 -1.61
CA THR A 13 1.58 -7.45 -2.14
C THR A 13 1.62 -7.63 -3.65
N GLY A 14 2.72 -7.25 -4.30
CA GLY A 14 2.90 -7.31 -5.75
C GLY A 14 2.47 -6.05 -6.51
N MET A 15 2.03 -4.99 -5.80
CA MET A 15 1.68 -3.73 -6.45
C MET A 15 2.94 -2.95 -6.85
N THR A 16 2.88 -2.30 -8.02
CA THR A 16 3.90 -1.34 -8.45
C THR A 16 3.60 0.07 -7.90
N GLN A 17 4.61 0.95 -7.85
CA GLN A 17 4.39 2.35 -7.47
C GLN A 17 3.37 3.08 -8.36
N ALA A 18 3.33 2.73 -9.65
CA ALA A 18 2.36 3.28 -10.61
C ALA A 18 0.93 2.84 -10.27
N GLN A 19 0.71 1.57 -9.95
CA GLN A 19 -0.59 1.06 -9.51
C GLN A 19 -1.03 1.69 -8.18
N ILE A 20 -0.11 1.83 -7.22
CA ILE A 20 -0.39 2.50 -5.94
C ILE A 20 -0.82 3.95 -6.18
N ALA A 21 -0.13 4.67 -7.06
CA ALA A 21 -0.47 6.03 -7.44
C ALA A 21 -1.87 6.11 -8.07
N GLN A 22 -2.13 5.26 -9.07
CA GLN A 22 -3.42 5.18 -9.74
C GLN A 22 -4.57 4.85 -8.78
N GLU A 23 -4.42 3.84 -7.92
CA GLU A 23 -5.47 3.38 -7.02
C GLU A 23 -5.69 4.30 -5.81
N SER A 24 -4.64 4.99 -5.34
CA SER A 24 -4.77 5.97 -4.24
C SER A 24 -5.15 7.37 -4.73
N GLY A 25 -5.01 7.65 -6.03
CA GLY A 25 -5.15 9.00 -6.59
C GLY A 25 -4.05 9.97 -6.13
N VAL A 26 -2.94 9.45 -5.61
CA VAL A 26 -1.73 10.22 -5.29
C VAL A 26 -0.80 10.16 -6.50
N SER A 27 -0.12 11.26 -6.84
CA SER A 27 0.74 11.25 -8.02
C SER A 27 1.92 10.29 -7.86
N GLN A 28 2.31 9.61 -8.95
CA GLN A 28 3.43 8.67 -8.93
C GLN A 28 4.76 9.33 -8.46
N PRO A 29 5.10 10.57 -8.84
CA PRO A 29 6.29 11.23 -8.30
C PRO A 29 6.25 11.41 -6.78
N THR A 30 5.07 11.67 -6.20
CA THR A 30 4.91 11.75 -4.74
C THR A 30 5.19 10.40 -4.09
N ILE A 31 4.63 9.31 -4.65
CA ILE A 31 4.89 7.95 -4.18
C ILE A 31 6.39 7.61 -4.26
N ALA A 32 7.04 7.92 -5.38
CA ALA A 32 8.47 7.70 -5.59
C ALA A 32 9.32 8.48 -4.58
N GLY A 33 9.03 9.76 -4.36
CA GLY A 33 9.75 10.61 -3.39
C GLY A 33 9.61 10.11 -1.95
N LEU A 34 8.43 9.58 -1.57
CA LEU A 34 8.22 8.97 -0.25
C LEU A 34 8.99 7.67 -0.07
N VAL A 35 9.12 6.85 -1.12
CA VAL A 35 9.91 5.62 -1.08
C VAL A 35 11.41 5.94 -1.02
N ALA A 36 11.88 6.87 -1.84
CA ALA A 36 13.27 7.33 -1.86
C ALA A 36 13.68 7.99 -0.54
N GLY A 37 12.75 8.65 0.15
CA GLY A 37 13.00 9.41 1.37
C GLY A 37 13.26 10.90 1.13
N ASP A 38 13.22 11.33 -0.13
CA ASP A 38 13.29 12.74 -0.55
C ASP A 38 12.08 13.53 -0.03
N GLN A 39 10.94 12.85 0.13
CA GLN A 39 9.74 13.38 0.74
C GLN A 39 9.40 12.57 1.98
N ARG A 40 9.16 13.25 3.12
CA ARG A 40 8.78 12.59 4.38
C ARG A 40 7.31 12.73 4.72
N ASP A 41 6.64 13.71 4.15
CA ASP A 41 5.24 13.99 4.44
C ASP A 41 4.47 14.46 3.21
N MET A 42 3.14 14.43 3.28
CA MET A 42 2.25 14.85 2.20
C MET A 42 0.98 15.49 2.75
N ARG A 43 0.19 16.12 1.88
CA ARG A 43 -1.13 16.66 2.26
C ARG A 43 -2.00 15.56 2.86
N TRP A 44 -2.71 15.90 3.95
CA TRP A 44 -3.55 14.94 4.67
C TRP A 44 -4.53 14.18 3.78
N ALA A 45 -5.17 14.85 2.82
CA ALA A 45 -6.10 14.22 1.88
C ALA A 45 -5.45 13.08 1.05
N ASN A 46 -4.19 13.25 0.63
CA ASN A 46 -3.44 12.21 -0.08
C ASN A 46 -3.07 11.06 0.86
N GLY A 47 -2.62 11.39 2.06
CA GLY A 47 -2.32 10.40 3.09
C GLY A 47 -3.56 9.56 3.45
N HIS A 48 -4.73 10.19 3.57
CA HIS A 48 -5.98 9.51 3.86
C HIS A 48 -6.38 8.51 2.76
N ARG A 49 -6.24 8.88 1.48
CA ARG A 49 -6.51 7.98 0.35
C ARG A 49 -5.52 6.81 0.30
N LEU A 50 -4.23 7.08 0.53
CA LEU A 50 -3.21 6.04 0.61
C LEU A 50 -3.49 5.05 1.76
N LEU A 51 -3.94 5.54 2.92
CA LEU A 51 -4.35 4.68 4.04
C LEU A 51 -5.57 3.83 3.70
N ALA A 52 -6.56 4.40 2.99
CA ALA A 52 -7.74 3.66 2.57
C ALA A 52 -7.35 2.51 1.63
N LEU A 53 -6.48 2.78 0.65
CA LEU A 53 -5.91 1.76 -0.22
C LEU A 53 -5.17 0.68 0.58
N HIS A 54 -4.24 1.10 1.44
CA HIS A 54 -3.45 0.21 2.28
C HIS A 54 -4.32 -0.74 3.10
N ARG A 55 -5.32 -0.21 3.82
CA ARG A 55 -6.26 -1.01 4.62
C ARG A 55 -7.04 -2.01 3.76
N ARG A 56 -7.50 -1.60 2.58
CA ARG A 56 -8.25 -2.48 1.66
C ARG A 56 -7.39 -3.65 1.20
N VAL A 57 -6.17 -3.38 0.74
CA VAL A 57 -5.25 -4.40 0.21
C VAL A 57 -4.77 -5.34 1.32
N MET A 58 -4.41 -4.81 2.49
CA MET A 58 -3.95 -5.64 3.62
C MET A 58 -5.04 -6.54 4.18
N ARG A 59 -6.30 -6.09 4.20
CA ARG A 59 -7.43 -6.94 4.58
C ARG A 59 -7.66 -8.06 3.58
N ALA A 60 -7.54 -7.78 2.28
CA ALA A 60 -7.66 -8.79 1.23
C ALA A 60 -6.55 -9.85 1.33
N LYS A 61 -5.29 -9.46 1.62
CA LYS A 61 -4.17 -10.42 1.79
C LYS A 61 -4.28 -11.29 3.05
N LYS A 62 -5.02 -10.85 4.08
CA LYS A 62 -5.17 -11.59 5.35
C LYS A 62 -6.08 -12.83 5.25
N THR A 63 -6.61 -13.14 4.07
CA THR A 63 -7.44 -14.33 3.80
C THR A 63 -7.02 -14.87 2.41
N PRO A 64 -6.72 -16.16 2.18
CA PRO A 64 -7.12 -17.35 2.95
C PRO A 64 -5.98 -18.38 3.23
N ASP A 65 -5.85 -18.85 4.48
CA ASP A 65 -5.15 -20.12 4.77
C ASP A 65 -5.71 -20.82 6.03
N ALA A 66 -7.01 -21.12 5.99
CA ALA A 66 -7.69 -21.91 7.02
C ALA A 66 -8.55 -23.03 6.42
N LYS A 67 -8.29 -23.41 5.17
CA LYS A 67 -8.87 -24.61 4.54
C LYS A 67 -7.83 -25.18 3.58
N GLU A 68 -7.08 -26.19 4.02
CA GLU A 68 -6.61 -27.36 3.23
C GLU A 68 -5.44 -28.09 3.92
N VAL A 69 -5.77 -28.99 4.86
CA VAL A 69 -5.28 -30.38 4.89
C VAL A 69 -6.19 -31.16 5.86
N ALA A 70 -7.34 -31.58 5.35
CA ALA A 70 -7.91 -32.85 5.77
C ALA A 70 -7.25 -33.90 4.87
N HIS A 71 -6.50 -34.82 5.46
CA HIS A 71 -6.08 -36.05 4.78
C HIS A 71 -6.74 -37.20 5.54
N ASP A 72 -7.40 -38.06 4.77
CA ASP A 72 -8.05 -39.33 5.13
C ASP A 72 -7.28 -40.21 6.13
#